data_AF-A0A3M6W5W4-F1
#
_entry.id   AF-A0A3M6W5W4-F1
#
_cell.length_a   1.000
_cell.length_b   1.000
_cell.length_c   1.000
_cell.angle_alpha   90.00
_cell.angle_beta   90.00
_cell.angle_gamma   90.00
#
_symmetry.space_group_name_H-M   'P 1'
#
loop_
_entity.id
_entity.type
_entity.pdbx_description
1 polymer ?
#
loop_
_entity_poly.entity_id
_entity_poly.type
_entity_poly.pdbx_seq_one_letter_code
_entity_poly.pdbx_strand_id
1 'polypeptide(L)'
;MVLLSRAHLIGNHLTSRAATRAFASTSKMANKLDINGTVSMKSGFKIPMLGYGVYQTPAADAEEVTAHAISVGYRHVDSATAYRNEQPSCAGMLKPGIPRDQLFFTSKVPPKCINYKDAKACVDESLKKTGLSYIDLYLLHAPYGGKEGRLGAWQALVESVGEGRVRSIGVSNYGVHHLQELEDWQKVRFSIVPSALISYMLTFPHQQASPEKAGIVSVNQVELHPFLARPEIVSWCRQRAIVLDASSPLSRGTP
;
A
#
# COMPACT_ATOMS: atom_id res chain seq x y z
N MET A 1 -32.29 -47.86 64.93
CA MET A 1 -32.04 -49.22 65.44
C MET A 1 -31.87 -50.15 64.24
N VAL A 2 -30.64 -50.67 64.01
CA VAL A 2 -30.32 -51.96 63.32
C VAL A 2 -30.70 -52.04 61.81
N LEU A 3 -29.98 -52.59 60.84
CA LEU A 3 -28.62 -53.13 60.57
C LEU A 3 -28.71 -53.69 59.12
N LEU A 4 -27.57 -54.00 58.50
CA LEU A 4 -27.37 -54.96 57.37
C LEU A 4 -27.71 -54.45 55.96
N SER A 5 -26.72 -54.28 55.06
CA SER A 5 -25.93 -55.31 54.36
C SER A 5 -26.72 -56.13 53.34
N ARG A 6 -26.47 -55.88 52.05
CA ARG A 6 -25.96 -56.87 51.08
C ARG A 6 -25.84 -56.26 49.68
N ALA A 7 -24.68 -56.50 49.06
CA ALA A 7 -24.41 -56.25 47.65
C ALA A 7 -24.80 -57.46 46.79
N HIS A 8 -25.31 -57.21 45.57
CA HIS A 8 -25.12 -57.96 44.30
C HIS A 8 -25.85 -57.15 43.21
N LEU A 9 -25.12 -56.47 42.31
CA LEU A 9 -24.59 -56.92 41.01
C LEU A 9 -25.58 -56.75 39.83
N ILE A 10 -25.15 -55.83 38.94
CA ILE A 10 -25.33 -55.76 37.48
C ILE A 10 -26.64 -55.18 36.94
N GLY A 11 -26.54 -53.96 36.41
CA GLY A 11 -27.43 -53.36 35.43
C GLY A 11 -26.68 -52.32 34.61
N ASN A 12 -26.37 -52.68 33.36
CA ASN A 12 -25.66 -51.87 32.36
C ASN A 12 -26.30 -50.49 32.16
N HIS A 13 -25.51 -49.42 32.23
CA HIS A 13 -25.75 -48.20 31.45
C HIS A 13 -24.44 -47.50 31.06
N LEU A 14 -24.10 -47.66 29.78
CA LEU A 14 -23.59 -46.65 28.86
C LEU A 14 -22.98 -45.38 29.48
N THR A 15 -21.65 -45.27 29.46
CA THR A 15 -20.98 -43.97 29.43
C THR A 15 -19.89 -43.93 28.36
N SER A 16 -20.20 -43.16 27.32
CA SER A 16 -19.31 -42.24 26.60
C SER A 16 -17.97 -42.78 26.12
N ARG A 17 -17.93 -43.07 24.81
CA ARG A 17 -16.72 -43.07 23.98
C ARG A 17 -15.87 -41.83 24.27
N ALA A 18 -14.67 -42.02 24.79
CA ALA A 18 -13.62 -41.03 24.73
C ALA A 18 -13.29 -40.75 23.25
N ALA A 19 -13.83 -39.66 22.71
CA ALA A 19 -13.44 -39.14 21.42
C ALA A 19 -12.03 -38.55 21.56
N THR A 20 -11.03 -39.30 21.11
CA THR A 20 -9.68 -38.80 20.89
C THR A 20 -9.77 -37.66 19.88
N ARG A 21 -9.78 -36.41 20.35
CA ARG A 21 -9.62 -35.24 19.49
C ARG A 21 -8.20 -35.32 18.90
N ALA A 22 -8.12 -35.77 17.66
CA ALA A 22 -6.98 -35.46 16.82
C ALA A 22 -6.85 -33.93 16.79
N PHE A 23 -5.82 -33.40 17.44
CA PHE A 23 -5.36 -32.06 17.14
C PHE A 23 -4.88 -32.09 15.70
N ALA A 24 -5.75 -31.72 14.76
CA ALA A 24 -5.32 -31.31 13.45
C ALA A 24 -4.42 -30.10 13.67
N SER A 25 -3.11 -30.33 13.62
CA SER A 25 -2.12 -29.28 13.44
C SER A 25 -2.46 -28.61 12.13
N THR A 26 -3.23 -27.53 12.18
CA THR A 26 -3.21 -26.54 11.13
C THR A 26 -1.86 -25.85 11.24
N SER A 27 -0.83 -26.52 10.72
CA SER A 27 0.38 -25.82 10.33
C SER A 27 -0.10 -24.77 9.35
N LYS A 28 -0.27 -23.52 9.83
CA LYS A 28 -0.21 -22.36 8.96
C LYS A 28 1.07 -22.58 8.19
N MET A 29 0.95 -22.99 6.92
CA MET A 29 2.07 -22.97 5.98
C MET A 29 2.66 -21.58 6.18
N ALA A 30 3.87 -21.51 6.76
CA ALA A 30 4.57 -20.26 6.86
C ALA A 30 4.58 -19.73 5.43
N ASN A 31 3.94 -18.58 5.19
CA ASN A 31 3.92 -17.97 3.86
C ASN A 31 5.38 -17.87 3.45
N LYS A 32 5.78 -18.70 2.48
CA LYS A 32 7.14 -18.70 1.99
C LYS A 32 7.35 -17.31 1.40
N LEU A 33 8.16 -16.49 2.06
CA LEU A 33 8.52 -15.19 1.55
C LEU A 33 9.30 -15.43 0.25
N ASP A 34 8.72 -14.92 -0.84
CA ASP A 34 9.22 -15.02 -2.20
C ASP A 34 9.21 -13.61 -2.79
N ILE A 35 10.15 -13.33 -3.71
CA ILE A 35 10.26 -12.05 -4.43
C ILE A 35 8.98 -11.71 -5.22
N ASN A 36 8.20 -12.71 -5.62
CA ASN A 36 6.91 -12.51 -6.29
C ASN A 36 5.72 -12.33 -5.33
N GLY A 37 5.98 -12.38 -4.01
CA GLY A 37 4.93 -12.25 -3.01
C GLY A 37 4.32 -10.85 -3.04
N THR A 38 3.00 -10.76 -2.84
CA THR A 38 2.24 -9.51 -2.90
C THR A 38 1.34 -9.32 -1.68
N VAL A 39 1.02 -8.07 -1.34
CA VAL A 39 0.01 -7.70 -0.34
C VAL A 39 -1.14 -6.94 -1.02
N SER A 40 -2.37 -7.18 -0.57
CA SER A 40 -3.54 -6.44 -1.04
C SER A 40 -3.60 -5.05 -0.43
N MET A 41 -3.76 -4.01 -1.25
CA MET A 41 -4.04 -2.65 -0.82
C MET A 41 -5.56 -2.41 -0.77
N LYS A 42 -5.99 -1.41 0.01
CA LYS A 42 -7.42 -1.04 0.09
C LYS A 42 -8.03 -0.50 -1.19
N SER A 43 -7.19 0.03 -2.09
CA SER A 43 -7.61 0.38 -3.45
C SER A 43 -8.13 -0.83 -4.25
N GLY A 44 -7.85 -2.05 -3.81
CA GLY A 44 -8.20 -3.30 -4.51
C GLY A 44 -7.09 -3.86 -5.38
N PHE A 45 -6.03 -3.09 -5.61
CA PHE A 45 -4.82 -3.54 -6.29
C PHE A 45 -3.87 -4.27 -5.33
N LYS A 46 -2.93 -5.03 -5.88
CA LYS A 46 -1.86 -5.69 -5.13
C LYS A 46 -0.55 -4.93 -5.31
N ILE A 47 0.25 -4.86 -4.26
CA ILE A 47 1.62 -4.33 -4.30
C ILE A 47 2.62 -5.47 -4.04
N PRO A 48 3.72 -5.58 -4.81
CA PRO A 48 4.81 -6.50 -4.49
C PRO A 48 5.39 -6.22 -3.09
N MET A 49 5.70 -7.26 -2.33
CA MET A 49 6.25 -7.11 -0.98
C MET A 49 7.67 -6.53 -0.97
N LEU A 50 8.39 -6.68 -2.07
CA LEU A 50 9.75 -6.19 -2.24
C LEU A 50 9.83 -5.30 -3.49
N GLY A 51 10.37 -4.09 -3.30
CA GLY A 51 10.60 -3.12 -4.37
C GLY A 51 12.06 -2.72 -4.48
N TYR A 52 12.45 -2.28 -5.69
CA TYR A 52 13.74 -1.70 -5.98
C TYR A 52 13.63 -0.17 -5.97
N GLY A 53 14.13 0.45 -4.92
CA GLY A 53 14.15 1.91 -4.76
C GLY A 53 15.34 2.54 -5.49
N VAL A 54 15.08 3.55 -6.31
CA VAL A 54 16.10 4.28 -7.09
C VAL A 54 16.49 5.62 -6.44
N TYR A 55 16.30 5.75 -5.13
CA TYR A 55 16.72 6.94 -4.38
C TYR A 55 18.25 7.10 -4.46
N GLN A 56 18.71 8.31 -4.79
CA GLN A 56 20.12 8.67 -4.99
C GLN A 56 20.82 7.99 -6.19
N THR A 57 20.17 7.08 -6.92
CA THR A 57 20.70 6.56 -8.17
C THR A 57 20.83 7.69 -9.20
N PRO A 58 22.03 7.98 -9.73
CA PRO A 58 22.19 8.97 -10.79
C PRO A 58 21.33 8.62 -12.01
N ALA A 59 20.80 9.63 -12.69
CA ALA A 59 19.91 9.41 -13.83
C ALA A 59 20.58 8.62 -14.97
N ALA A 60 21.89 8.77 -15.16
CA ALA A 60 22.67 8.05 -16.16
C ALA A 60 22.75 6.54 -15.89
N ASP A 61 22.71 6.13 -14.61
CA ASP A 61 22.85 4.73 -14.20
C ASP A 61 21.50 4.06 -13.99
N ALA A 62 20.44 4.85 -13.80
CA ALA A 62 19.13 4.38 -13.38
C ALA A 62 18.48 3.39 -14.36
N GLU A 63 18.71 3.53 -15.67
CA GLU A 63 18.18 2.56 -16.65
C GLU A 63 18.80 1.19 -16.49
N GLU A 64 20.14 1.11 -16.44
CA GLU A 64 20.88 -0.14 -16.37
C GLU A 64 20.57 -0.90 -15.08
N VAL A 65 20.67 -0.21 -13.93
CA VAL A 65 20.46 -0.86 -12.63
C VAL A 65 19.01 -1.31 -12.44
N THR A 66 18.04 -0.57 -12.99
CA THR A 66 16.63 -0.96 -12.91
C THR A 66 16.33 -2.13 -13.85
N ALA A 67 16.91 -2.15 -15.06
CA ALA A 67 16.78 -3.29 -15.95
C ALA A 67 17.33 -4.57 -15.32
N HIS A 68 18.50 -4.49 -14.68
CA HIS A 68 19.06 -5.61 -13.93
C HIS A 68 18.13 -6.08 -12.80
N ALA A 69 17.59 -5.16 -12.00
CA ALA A 69 16.65 -5.50 -10.93
C ALA A 69 15.43 -6.28 -11.46
N ILE A 70 14.82 -5.83 -12.56
CA ILE A 70 13.69 -6.55 -13.17
C ILE A 70 14.10 -7.93 -13.71
N SER A 71 15.27 -8.03 -14.35
CA SER A 71 15.80 -9.31 -14.87
C SER A 71 16.05 -10.34 -13.77
N VAL A 72 16.44 -9.93 -12.56
CA VAL A 72 16.65 -10.84 -11.42
C VAL A 72 15.38 -11.15 -10.62
N GLY A 73 14.23 -10.58 -11.02
CA GLY A 73 12.92 -10.96 -10.49
C GLY A 73 12.14 -9.85 -9.78
N TYR A 74 12.68 -8.64 -9.60
CA TYR A 74 11.88 -7.54 -9.05
C TYR A 74 10.72 -7.20 -9.99
N ARG A 75 9.61 -6.78 -9.41
CA ARG A 75 8.43 -6.29 -10.15
C ARG A 75 7.99 -4.90 -9.72
N HIS A 76 8.57 -4.36 -8.65
CA HIS A 76 8.26 -3.02 -8.15
C HIS A 76 9.48 -2.11 -8.24
N VAL A 77 9.33 -0.98 -8.92
CA VAL A 77 10.32 0.11 -8.97
C VAL A 77 9.76 1.32 -8.24
N ASP A 78 10.47 1.79 -7.21
CA ASP A 78 10.11 2.95 -6.42
C ASP A 78 11.01 4.15 -6.78
N SER A 79 10.42 5.16 -7.41
CA SER A 79 11.06 6.42 -7.80
C SER A 79 10.33 7.61 -7.16
N ALA A 80 10.69 8.83 -7.55
CA ALA A 80 9.99 10.07 -7.20
C ALA A 80 10.38 11.16 -8.19
N THR A 81 9.49 12.13 -8.43
CA THR A 81 9.81 13.33 -9.23
C THR A 81 11.03 14.08 -8.68
N ALA A 82 11.18 14.10 -7.34
CA ALA A 82 12.34 14.71 -6.68
C ALA A 82 13.68 14.06 -7.05
N TYR A 83 13.69 12.77 -7.42
CA TYR A 83 14.92 12.04 -7.71
C TYR A 83 15.48 12.37 -9.10
N ARG A 84 14.64 12.94 -9.98
CA ARG A 84 15.00 13.32 -11.37
C ARG A 84 15.52 12.14 -12.20
N ASN A 85 15.07 10.92 -11.89
CA ASN A 85 15.45 9.70 -12.57
C ASN A 85 14.24 8.83 -12.96
N GLU A 86 13.01 9.37 -12.95
CA GLU A 86 11.79 8.62 -13.29
C GLU A 86 11.84 8.03 -14.71
N GLN A 87 12.24 8.84 -15.70
CA GLN A 87 12.31 8.40 -17.10
C GLN A 87 13.31 7.25 -17.32
N PRO A 88 14.60 7.36 -16.90
CA PRO A 88 15.53 6.25 -17.08
C PRO A 88 15.16 5.03 -16.21
N SER A 89 14.63 5.22 -15.00
CA SER A 89 14.17 4.09 -14.17
C SER A 89 13.01 3.35 -14.83
N CYS A 90 12.03 4.07 -15.39
CA CYS A 90 10.92 3.45 -16.11
C CYS A 90 11.39 2.76 -17.41
N ALA A 91 12.33 3.37 -18.15
CA ALA A 91 12.92 2.74 -19.33
C ALA A 91 13.60 1.42 -18.96
N GLY A 92 14.38 1.40 -17.88
CA GLY A 92 15.02 0.20 -17.35
C GLY A 92 13.99 -0.85 -16.91
N MET A 93 12.91 -0.43 -16.26
CA MET A 93 11.84 -1.33 -15.83
C MET A 93 11.20 -2.08 -17.00
N LEU A 94 11.00 -1.41 -18.13
CA LEU A 94 10.33 -1.98 -19.32
C LEU A 94 11.28 -2.79 -20.22
N LYS A 95 12.59 -2.52 -20.14
CA LYS A 95 13.62 -3.07 -21.02
C LYS A 95 13.64 -4.61 -21.11
N PRO A 96 13.44 -5.39 -20.03
CA PRO A 96 13.41 -6.85 -20.10
C PRO A 96 12.18 -7.44 -20.81
N GLY A 97 11.20 -6.62 -21.23
CA GLY A 97 10.04 -7.08 -21.98
C GLY A 97 8.95 -7.75 -21.14
N ILE A 98 8.96 -7.56 -19.81
CA ILE A 98 7.87 -8.02 -18.94
C ILE A 98 6.61 -7.19 -19.23
N PRO A 99 5.42 -7.81 -19.37
CA PRO A 99 4.17 -7.09 -19.57
C PRO A 99 3.94 -6.01 -18.51
N ARG A 100 3.51 -4.82 -18.92
CA ARG A 100 3.36 -3.64 -18.03
C ARG A 100 2.43 -3.91 -16.85
N ASP A 101 1.40 -4.73 -17.03
CA ASP A 101 0.45 -5.11 -15.98
C ASP A 101 0.99 -6.10 -14.95
N GLN A 102 2.17 -6.68 -15.20
CA GLN A 102 2.95 -7.49 -14.24
C GLN A 102 4.03 -6.67 -13.52
N LEU A 103 4.15 -5.38 -13.85
CA LEU A 103 5.10 -4.45 -13.24
C LEU A 103 4.36 -3.42 -12.37
N PHE A 104 5.06 -2.87 -11.40
CA PHE A 104 4.54 -1.92 -10.43
C PHE A 104 5.47 -0.71 -10.34
N PHE A 105 5.02 0.46 -10.80
CA PHE A 105 5.82 1.68 -10.74
C PHE A 105 5.25 2.64 -9.69
N THR A 106 6.12 3.14 -8.81
CA THR A 106 5.78 4.15 -7.80
C THR A 106 6.50 5.46 -8.07
N SER A 107 5.79 6.59 -7.98
CA SER A 107 6.39 7.93 -7.94
C SER A 107 5.72 8.81 -6.88
N LYS A 108 6.23 10.03 -6.68
CA LYS A 108 5.88 10.88 -5.54
C LYS A 108 5.86 12.36 -5.88
N VAL A 109 4.83 13.08 -5.43
CA VAL A 109 4.76 14.55 -5.43
C VAL A 109 5.86 15.08 -4.50
N PRO A 110 6.79 15.94 -4.98
CA PRO A 110 7.89 16.43 -4.15
C PRO A 110 7.38 17.40 -3.07
N PRO A 111 8.09 17.53 -1.93
CA PRO A 111 7.68 18.39 -0.81
C PRO A 111 7.35 19.84 -1.19
N LYS A 112 8.04 20.38 -2.20
CA LYS A 112 7.84 21.74 -2.72
C LYS A 112 6.57 21.93 -3.56
N CYS A 113 5.88 20.84 -3.92
CA CYS A 113 4.70 20.83 -4.79
C CYS A 113 3.45 20.31 -4.06
N ILE A 114 3.42 20.34 -2.73
CA ILE A 114 2.28 19.89 -1.93
C ILE A 114 1.21 20.99 -1.89
N ASN A 115 0.49 21.10 -3.01
CA ASN A 115 -0.75 21.83 -3.18
C ASN A 115 -1.52 21.21 -4.36
N TYR A 116 -2.79 21.59 -4.57
CA TYR A 116 -3.63 21.00 -5.63
C TYR A 116 -3.02 21.11 -7.03
N LYS A 117 -2.67 22.34 -7.45
CA LYS A 117 -2.22 22.64 -8.80
C LYS A 117 -0.93 21.91 -9.13
N ASP A 118 0.06 21.98 -8.24
CA ASP A 118 1.38 21.42 -8.52
C ASP A 118 1.39 19.89 -8.39
N ALA A 119 0.59 19.32 -7.47
CA ALA A 119 0.45 17.87 -7.38
C ALA A 119 -0.18 17.28 -8.65
N LYS A 120 -1.21 17.93 -9.21
CA LYS A 120 -1.81 17.54 -10.49
C LYS A 120 -0.78 17.60 -11.62
N ALA A 121 -0.03 18.71 -11.70
CA ALA A 121 1.03 18.87 -12.70
C ALA A 121 2.14 17.82 -12.57
N CYS A 122 2.50 17.40 -11.35
CA CYS A 122 3.49 16.34 -11.13
C CYS A 122 3.04 15.00 -11.71
N VAL A 123 1.78 14.60 -11.52
CA VAL A 123 1.25 13.36 -12.11
C VAL A 123 1.31 13.42 -13.63
N ASP A 124 0.92 14.56 -14.22
CA ASP A 124 0.94 14.77 -15.67
C ASP A 124 2.36 14.70 -16.23
N GLU A 125 3.31 15.34 -15.56
CA GLU A 125 4.72 15.35 -15.95
C GLU A 125 5.35 13.95 -15.81
N SER A 126 5.08 13.23 -14.73
CA SER A 126 5.55 11.85 -14.53
C SER A 126 5.07 10.92 -15.64
N LEU A 127 3.77 10.96 -15.98
CA LEU A 127 3.22 10.14 -17.08
C LEU A 127 3.83 10.53 -18.43
N LYS A 128 3.96 11.83 -18.72
CA LYS A 128 4.58 12.32 -19.95
C LYS A 128 6.04 11.86 -20.09
N LYS A 129 6.84 11.98 -19.04
CA LYS A 129 8.27 11.64 -19.05
C LYS A 129 8.51 10.13 -19.15
N THR A 130 7.69 9.35 -18.45
CA THR A 130 7.83 7.88 -18.42
C THR A 130 7.20 7.20 -19.63
N GLY A 131 6.25 7.86 -20.30
CA GLY A 131 5.48 7.27 -21.39
C GLY A 131 4.46 6.22 -20.94
N LEU A 132 4.23 6.10 -19.63
CA LEU A 132 3.25 5.17 -19.07
C LEU A 132 1.82 5.68 -19.31
N SER A 133 0.90 4.77 -19.61
CA SER A 133 -0.54 5.07 -19.63
C SER A 133 -1.13 5.22 -18.22
N TYR A 134 -0.52 4.60 -17.21
CA TYR A 134 -0.88 4.73 -15.80
C TYR A 134 0.32 4.49 -14.87
N ILE A 135 0.25 5.03 -13.65
CA ILE A 135 1.17 4.74 -12.54
C ILE A 135 0.45 3.87 -11.50
N ASP A 136 1.13 2.86 -10.94
CA ASP A 136 0.48 1.93 -10.00
C ASP A 136 0.24 2.57 -8.63
N LEU A 137 1.22 3.34 -8.16
CA LEU A 137 1.15 4.05 -6.88
C LEU A 137 1.74 5.45 -7.00
N TYR A 138 1.00 6.46 -6.56
CA TYR A 138 1.51 7.83 -6.45
C TYR A 138 1.37 8.34 -5.02
N LEU A 139 2.49 8.85 -4.45
CA LEU A 139 2.56 9.25 -3.04
C LEU A 139 2.70 10.77 -2.88
N LEU A 140 2.16 11.33 -1.81
CA LEU A 140 2.64 12.60 -1.28
C LEU A 140 3.93 12.35 -0.49
N HIS A 141 5.07 12.87 -0.96
CA HIS A 141 6.39 12.44 -0.47
C HIS A 141 6.66 12.81 1.00
N ALA A 142 6.12 13.92 1.49
CA ALA A 142 6.21 14.33 2.90
C ALA A 142 5.11 15.35 3.24
N PRO A 143 4.72 15.48 4.53
CA PRO A 143 3.55 16.27 4.95
C PRO A 143 3.79 17.79 5.02
N TYR A 144 4.38 18.37 3.98
CA TYR A 144 4.61 19.81 3.84
C TYR A 144 3.37 20.55 3.32
N GLY A 145 3.47 21.86 3.07
CA GLY A 145 2.39 22.66 2.47
C GLY A 145 1.27 23.08 3.42
N GLY A 146 1.36 22.72 4.72
CA GLY A 146 0.29 22.95 5.68
C GLY A 146 -0.96 22.12 5.39
N LYS A 147 -1.98 22.22 6.24
CA LYS A 147 -3.22 21.43 6.10
C LYS A 147 -3.91 21.68 4.75
N GLU A 148 -4.05 22.94 4.34
CA GLU A 148 -4.67 23.29 3.07
C GLU A 148 -3.91 22.70 1.87
N GLY A 149 -2.58 22.82 1.84
CA GLY A 149 -1.74 22.27 0.78
C GLY A 149 -1.82 20.73 0.72
N ARG A 150 -1.76 20.05 1.87
CA ARG A 150 -1.90 18.58 1.93
C ARG A 150 -3.25 18.09 1.43
N LEU A 151 -4.34 18.73 1.85
CA LEU A 151 -5.69 18.34 1.42
C LEU A 151 -5.93 18.66 -0.06
N GLY A 152 -5.42 19.79 -0.56
CA GLY A 152 -5.45 20.11 -1.99
C GLY A 152 -4.64 19.11 -2.83
N ALA A 153 -3.42 18.77 -2.40
CA ALA A 153 -2.60 17.78 -3.09
C ALA A 153 -3.25 16.38 -3.06
N TRP A 154 -3.85 16.00 -1.92
CA TRP A 154 -4.60 14.75 -1.80
C TRP A 154 -5.78 14.72 -2.78
N GLN A 155 -6.56 15.80 -2.87
CA GLN A 155 -7.65 15.91 -3.83
C GLN A 155 -7.18 15.70 -5.27
N ALA A 156 -6.06 16.31 -5.67
CA ALA A 156 -5.51 16.12 -7.03
C ALA A 156 -5.15 14.65 -7.32
N LEU A 157 -4.63 13.93 -6.31
CA LEU A 157 -4.36 12.50 -6.41
C LEU A 157 -5.64 11.67 -6.49
N VAL A 158 -6.68 12.00 -5.71
CA VAL A 158 -8.00 11.33 -5.80
C VAL A 158 -8.60 11.48 -7.20
N GLU A 159 -8.55 12.68 -7.78
CA GLU A 159 -9.02 12.93 -9.15
C GLU A 159 -8.19 12.15 -10.19
N SER A 160 -6.88 12.04 -9.98
CA SER A 160 -6.00 11.25 -10.86
C SER A 160 -6.30 9.75 -10.81
N VAL A 161 -6.73 9.23 -9.65
CA VAL A 161 -7.28 7.87 -9.57
C VAL A 161 -8.57 7.78 -10.36
N GLY A 162 -9.42 8.80 -10.26
CA GLY A 162 -10.67 8.81 -10.98
C GLY A 162 -10.53 8.87 -12.50
N GLU A 163 -9.50 9.53 -12.98
CA GLU A 163 -9.16 9.58 -14.41
C GLU A 163 -8.47 8.30 -14.90
N GLY A 164 -8.23 7.31 -14.04
CA GLY A 164 -7.50 6.08 -14.38
C GLY A 164 -6.00 6.28 -14.63
N ARG A 165 -5.48 7.47 -14.34
CA ARG A 165 -4.06 7.86 -14.51
C ARG A 165 -3.16 7.25 -13.44
N VAL A 166 -3.73 7.03 -12.25
CA VAL A 166 -3.07 6.40 -11.10
C VAL A 166 -3.97 5.29 -10.57
N ARG A 167 -3.44 4.11 -10.27
CA ARG A 167 -4.25 3.00 -9.72
C ARG A 167 -4.50 3.14 -8.22
N SER A 168 -3.47 3.50 -7.47
CA SER A 168 -3.50 3.64 -6.01
C SER A 168 -2.77 4.90 -5.57
N ILE A 169 -3.22 5.49 -4.47
CA ILE A 169 -2.59 6.67 -3.88
C ILE A 169 -2.24 6.42 -2.42
N GLY A 170 -1.23 7.14 -1.96
CA GLY A 170 -0.77 7.03 -0.59
C GLY A 170 0.07 8.22 -0.18
N VAL A 171 0.75 8.07 0.93
CA VAL A 171 1.60 9.10 1.51
C VAL A 171 2.94 8.52 1.91
N SER A 172 3.91 9.39 2.12
CA SER A 172 5.21 9.05 2.67
C SER A 172 5.58 10.02 3.78
N ASN A 173 6.21 9.52 4.84
CA ASN A 173 6.63 10.29 6.02
C ASN A 173 5.47 10.93 6.80
N TYR A 174 4.24 10.39 6.68
CA TYR A 174 3.09 10.89 7.43
C TYR A 174 3.01 10.22 8.80
N GLY A 175 2.96 11.06 9.86
CA GLY A 175 2.60 10.66 11.21
C GLY A 175 1.09 10.50 11.42
N VAL A 176 0.68 9.96 12.57
CA VAL A 176 -0.73 9.63 12.89
C VAL A 176 -1.67 10.82 12.71
N HIS A 177 -1.30 12.02 13.18
CA HIS A 177 -2.15 13.20 13.06
C HIS A 177 -2.38 13.61 11.58
N HIS A 178 -1.39 13.45 10.72
CA HIS A 178 -1.53 13.69 9.28
C HIS A 178 -2.41 12.61 8.61
N LEU A 179 -2.31 11.36 9.04
CA LEU A 179 -3.17 10.28 8.54
C LEU A 179 -4.63 10.48 8.96
N GLN A 180 -4.86 10.89 10.21
CA GLN A 180 -6.20 11.24 10.70
C GLN A 180 -6.79 12.41 9.92
N GLU A 181 -6.00 13.42 9.59
CA GLU A 181 -6.43 14.55 8.75
C GLU A 181 -6.99 14.10 7.39
N LEU A 182 -6.33 13.15 6.71
CA LEU A 182 -6.82 12.62 5.42
C LEU A 182 -8.07 11.75 5.60
N GLU A 183 -8.13 10.95 6.67
CA GLU A 183 -9.29 10.12 6.98
C GLU A 183 -10.53 10.99 7.28
N ASP A 184 -10.36 12.08 8.03
CA ASP A 184 -11.44 13.02 8.35
C ASP A 184 -11.93 13.75 7.11
N TRP A 185 -11.02 14.20 6.24
CA TRP A 185 -11.38 14.78 4.95
C TRP A 185 -12.18 13.80 4.09
N GLN A 186 -11.78 12.52 4.06
CA GLN A 186 -12.50 11.49 3.32
C GLN A 186 -13.92 11.28 3.89
N LYS A 187 -14.08 11.19 5.21
CA LYS A 187 -15.40 11.06 5.86
C LYS A 187 -16.32 12.22 5.51
N VAL A 188 -15.82 13.46 5.59
CA VAL A 188 -16.61 14.65 5.23
C VAL A 188 -17.06 14.61 3.77
N ARG A 189 -16.15 14.26 2.85
CA ARG A 189 -16.45 14.23 1.41
C ARG A 189 -17.53 13.20 1.04
N PHE A 190 -17.50 12.01 1.64
CA PHE A 190 -18.39 10.91 1.26
C PHE A 190 -19.64 10.74 2.15
N SER A 191 -19.61 11.19 3.41
CA SER A 191 -20.78 11.06 4.31
C SER A 191 -21.75 12.23 4.23
N ILE A 192 -21.31 13.43 3.83
CA ILE A 192 -22.14 14.65 3.90
C ILE A 192 -22.69 15.04 2.52
N VAL A 193 -22.09 14.56 1.42
CA VAL A 193 -22.36 15.09 0.08
C VAL A 193 -22.65 13.98 -0.93
N PRO A 194 -23.88 13.42 -0.95
CA PRO A 194 -24.30 12.46 -1.98
C PRO A 194 -24.06 12.99 -3.40
N SER A 195 -24.17 14.32 -3.60
CA SER A 195 -23.89 14.96 -4.88
C SER A 195 -22.41 14.96 -5.27
N ALA A 196 -21.45 14.88 -4.34
CA ALA A 196 -20.03 14.74 -4.69
C ALA A 196 -19.71 13.33 -5.21
N LEU A 197 -20.36 12.31 -4.63
CA LEU A 197 -20.29 10.94 -5.13
C LEU A 197 -20.93 10.84 -6.52
N ILE A 198 -22.13 11.41 -6.69
CA ILE A 198 -22.83 11.45 -7.99
C ILE A 198 -22.02 12.25 -9.01
N SER A 199 -21.52 13.43 -8.67
CA SER A 199 -20.71 14.27 -9.56
C SER A 199 -19.42 13.56 -9.96
N TYR A 200 -18.75 12.86 -9.03
CA TYR A 200 -17.61 12.01 -9.35
C TYR A 200 -17.99 10.86 -10.30
N MET A 201 -19.09 10.14 -10.04
CA MET A 201 -19.56 9.05 -10.91
C MET A 201 -19.95 9.55 -12.31
N LEU A 202 -20.58 10.73 -12.40
CA LEU A 202 -20.93 11.38 -13.67
C LEU A 202 -19.69 11.87 -14.42
N THR A 203 -18.68 12.36 -13.70
CA THR A 203 -17.41 12.81 -14.29
C THR A 203 -16.60 11.61 -14.81
N PHE A 204 -16.74 10.44 -14.20
CA PHE A 204 -15.94 9.26 -14.52
C PHE A 204 -16.76 7.95 -14.66
N PRO A 205 -17.55 7.82 -15.75
CA PRO A 205 -18.53 6.73 -15.89
C PRO A 205 -17.94 5.33 -16.18
N HIS A 206 -16.63 5.20 -16.48
CA HIS A 206 -15.99 3.95 -16.95
C HIS A 206 -14.88 3.41 -16.02
N GLN A 207 -14.94 3.69 -14.72
CA GLN A 207 -13.85 3.32 -13.79
C GLN A 207 -13.82 1.84 -13.37
N GLN A 208 -12.61 1.32 -13.17
CA GLN A 208 -12.36 0.04 -12.46
C GLN A 208 -12.37 0.20 -10.93
N ALA A 209 -11.98 1.37 -10.41
CA ALA A 209 -12.03 1.66 -8.98
C ALA A 209 -13.38 2.26 -8.62
N SER A 210 -14.04 1.75 -7.58
CA SER A 210 -15.26 2.38 -7.10
C SER A 210 -14.95 3.75 -6.46
N PRO A 211 -15.87 4.73 -6.55
CA PRO A 211 -15.66 6.07 -5.99
C PRO A 211 -15.27 6.07 -4.51
N GLU A 212 -15.80 5.12 -3.71
CA GLU A 212 -15.41 5.00 -2.31
C GLU A 212 -13.95 4.57 -2.11
N LYS A 213 -13.30 4.01 -3.13
CA LYS A 213 -11.90 3.56 -3.09
C LYS A 213 -10.91 4.59 -3.61
N ALA A 214 -11.33 5.54 -4.43
CA ALA A 214 -10.45 6.55 -5.02
C ALA A 214 -9.78 7.49 -4.00
N GLY A 215 -10.42 7.70 -2.84
CA GLY A 215 -9.93 8.54 -1.75
C GLY A 215 -9.18 7.82 -0.63
N ILE A 216 -9.00 6.49 -0.71
CA ILE A 216 -8.44 5.71 0.40
C ILE A 216 -6.91 5.77 0.37
N VAL A 217 -6.32 6.12 1.52
CA VAL A 217 -4.87 5.97 1.75
C VAL A 217 -4.52 4.48 1.68
N SER A 218 -3.84 4.07 0.61
CA SER A 218 -3.49 2.66 0.38
C SER A 218 -2.14 2.29 1.01
N VAL A 219 -1.20 3.24 1.01
CA VAL A 219 0.18 3.06 1.50
C VAL A 219 0.57 4.25 2.38
N ASN A 220 1.28 3.98 3.47
CA ASN A 220 2.13 4.96 4.15
C ASN A 220 3.57 4.47 4.11
N GLN A 221 4.41 5.11 3.29
CA GLN A 221 5.83 4.79 3.16
C GLN A 221 6.65 5.57 4.19
N VAL A 222 7.30 4.89 5.11
CA VAL A 222 8.07 5.53 6.20
C VAL A 222 9.42 4.86 6.37
N GLU A 223 10.40 5.62 6.84
CA GLU A 223 11.67 5.04 7.27
C GLU A 223 11.41 4.10 8.45
N LEU A 224 11.67 2.80 8.27
CA LEU A 224 11.29 1.78 9.23
C LEU A 224 12.33 0.66 9.25
N HIS A 225 12.95 0.48 10.40
CA HIS A 225 14.00 -0.52 10.63
C HIS A 225 14.09 -0.81 12.14
N PRO A 226 14.85 -1.83 12.59
CA PRO A 226 14.91 -2.21 14.02
C PRO A 226 15.23 -1.07 14.99
N PHE A 227 16.02 -0.08 14.56
CA PHE A 227 16.37 1.11 15.34
C PHE A 227 15.35 2.26 15.28
N LEU A 228 14.36 2.19 14.39
CA LEU A 228 13.32 3.20 14.21
C LEU A 228 11.98 2.51 13.91
N ALA A 229 11.45 1.80 14.91
CA ALA A 229 10.29 0.92 14.74
C ALA A 229 8.92 1.63 14.62
N ARG A 230 8.84 2.93 14.95
CA ARG A 230 7.63 3.78 14.82
C ARG A 230 6.32 3.09 15.27
N PRO A 231 6.23 2.56 16.50
CA PRO A 231 5.15 1.66 16.92
C PRO A 231 3.75 2.25 16.76
N GLU A 232 3.58 3.55 17.02
CA GLU A 232 2.29 4.23 16.86
C GLU A 232 1.81 4.26 15.42
N ILE A 233 2.68 4.65 14.47
CA ILE A 233 2.38 4.66 13.04
C ILE A 233 2.09 3.25 12.55
N VAL A 234 2.89 2.27 13.00
CA VAL A 234 2.72 0.86 12.63
C VAL A 234 1.35 0.33 13.08
N SER A 235 1.01 0.56 14.34
CA SER A 235 -0.27 0.15 14.93
C SER A 235 -1.44 0.81 14.19
N TRP A 236 -1.35 2.12 13.95
CA TRP A 236 -2.38 2.89 13.27
C TRP A 236 -2.68 2.38 11.86
N CYS A 237 -1.64 2.16 11.05
CA CYS A 237 -1.77 1.65 9.70
C CYS A 237 -2.33 0.22 9.69
N ARG A 238 -1.86 -0.66 10.59
CA ARG A 238 -2.38 -2.04 10.70
C ARG A 238 -3.87 -2.08 11.03
N GLN A 239 -4.33 -1.30 11.99
CA GLN A 239 -5.75 -1.22 12.36
C GLN A 239 -6.65 -0.77 11.20
N ARG A 240 -6.10 0.00 10.26
CA ARG A 240 -6.82 0.55 9.10
C ARG A 240 -6.58 -0.21 7.81
N ALA A 241 -5.82 -1.30 7.84
CA ALA A 241 -5.34 -2.05 6.67
C ALA A 241 -4.64 -1.16 5.63
N ILE A 242 -3.91 -0.14 6.08
CA ILE A 242 -3.01 0.66 5.25
C ILE A 242 -1.68 -0.08 5.17
N VAL A 243 -1.17 -0.32 3.96
CA VAL A 243 0.13 -0.98 3.78
C VAL A 243 1.23 -0.05 4.29
N LEU A 244 2.09 -0.58 5.14
CA LEU A 244 3.34 0.09 5.52
C LEU A 244 4.42 -0.34 4.55
N ASP A 245 4.97 0.64 3.86
CA ASP A 245 6.12 0.45 3.00
C ASP A 245 7.36 1.00 3.73
N ALA A 246 8.32 0.11 3.99
CA ALA A 246 9.50 0.41 4.79
C ALA A 246 10.62 0.93 3.89
N SER A 247 10.85 2.25 3.91
CA SER A 247 12.02 2.83 3.26
C SER A 247 13.26 2.71 4.17
N SER A 248 14.45 2.66 3.56
CA SER A 248 15.72 2.48 4.28
C SER A 248 15.72 1.34 5.31
N PRO A 249 15.26 0.10 4.97
CA PRO A 249 15.11 -0.98 5.94
C PRO A 249 16.44 -1.42 6.58
N LEU A 250 17.57 -1.10 5.95
CA LEU A 250 18.94 -1.35 6.41
C LEU A 250 19.61 -0.10 6.99
N SER A 251 18.82 0.86 7.49
CA SER A 251 19.29 2.11 8.11
C SER A 251 20.33 2.88 7.27
N ARG A 252 20.23 2.80 5.93
CA ARG A 252 21.19 3.39 4.97
C ARG A 252 22.65 2.96 5.20
N GLY A 253 22.87 1.82 5.85
CA GLY A 253 24.20 1.34 6.23
C GLY A 253 24.82 2.07 7.43
N THR A 254 24.08 2.96 8.10
CA THR A 254 24.53 3.57 9.37
C THR A 254 24.03 2.75 10.56
N PRO A 255 24.91 2.37 11.51
CA PRO A 255 24.51 1.66 12.73
C PRO A 255 23.69 2.54 13.68
#